data_AF-A0A7S3HBU0-F1
#
_entry.id   AF-A0A7S3HBU0-F1
#
_cell.length_a   1.000
_cell.length_b   1.000
_cell.length_c   1.000
_cell.angle_alpha   90.00
_cell.angle_beta   90.00
_cell.angle_gamma   90.00
#
_symmetry.space_group_name_H-M   'P 1'
#
loop_
_entity.id
_entity.type
_entity.pdbx_description
1 polymer ?
#
loop_
_entity_poly.entity_id
_entity_poly.type
_entity_poly.pdbx_seq_one_letter_code
_entity_poly.pdbx_strand_id
1 'polypeptide(L)'
;ESSCLAVVHLQKMLFMRSGVSRSIGAGVLYVSCGKSYCEPSQNKQYFAHRQNEKSKTKIIHFVRHAEGHHNVAGKIDPLFGYRREDLEDATLTELGLEQCKNFRESNTNSFADAQLLVVSPLRRTMQTATHCFPQLKGNIPWVAVECLREMTGLHPCDRRLSITEHKKNFNYIDFSEIHEDADPLYYQYKLR
;
A
#
# COMPACT_ATOMS: atom_id res chain seq x y z
N GLU A 1 2.88 24.58 6.56
CA GLU A 1 3.07 23.22 6.02
C GLU A 1 1.77 22.43 6.18
N SER A 2 1.41 21.69 5.14
CA SER A 2 0.14 20.96 5.02
C SER A 2 0.31 19.55 5.61
N SER A 3 -0.75 18.88 6.08
CA SER A 3 -0.60 17.48 6.54
C SER A 3 -0.35 16.54 5.35
N CYS A 4 0.70 15.73 5.41
CA CYS A 4 1.13 14.83 4.35
C CYS A 4 0.77 13.36 4.64
N LEU A 5 0.28 12.66 3.61
CA LEU A 5 -0.05 11.23 3.60
C LEU A 5 0.76 10.57 2.47
N ALA A 6 1.46 9.47 2.75
CA ALA A 6 2.12 8.69 1.71
C ALA A 6 1.33 7.40 1.44
N VAL A 7 0.91 7.20 0.19
CA VAL A 7 0.23 5.98 -0.27
C VAL A 7 1.14 5.30 -1.28
N VAL A 8 1.56 4.07 -0.99
CA VAL A 8 2.35 3.24 -1.90
C VAL A 8 1.41 2.21 -2.53
N HIS A 9 1.06 2.37 -3.81
CA HIS A 9 0.07 1.55 -4.51
C HIS A 9 0.43 1.31 -5.98
N LEU A 10 0.11 0.11 -6.48
CA LEU A 10 -0.03 -0.24 -7.91
C LEU A 10 -1.42 0.05 -8.54
N GLN A 11 -1.48 1.02 -9.45
CA GLN A 11 -2.50 1.11 -10.51
C GLN A 11 -3.98 1.46 -10.18
N LYS A 12 -4.38 1.80 -8.95
CA LYS A 12 -5.69 2.46 -8.74
C LYS A 12 -5.60 3.71 -7.86
N MET A 13 -6.33 4.74 -8.29
CA MET A 13 -6.52 5.97 -7.52
C MET A 13 -7.36 5.66 -6.27
N LEU A 14 -6.80 5.97 -5.10
CA LEU A 14 -7.58 6.02 -3.87
C LEU A 14 -8.42 7.32 -3.88
N PHE A 15 -9.74 7.19 -4.00
CA PHE A 15 -10.64 8.33 -3.84
C PHE A 15 -10.92 8.57 -2.35
N MET A 16 -10.36 9.65 -1.80
CA MET A 16 -10.78 10.18 -0.51
C MET A 16 -12.10 10.95 -0.67
N ARG A 17 -13.17 10.48 -0.03
CA ARG A 17 -14.36 11.30 0.20
C ARG A 17 -14.13 12.17 1.43
N SER A 18 -14.07 13.49 1.26
CA SER A 18 -14.15 14.44 2.35
C SER A 18 -15.57 14.44 2.92
N GLY A 19 -15.84 13.58 3.91
CA GLY A 19 -16.99 13.76 4.79
C GLY A 19 -16.75 14.95 5.69
N VAL A 20 -17.47 16.06 5.49
CA VAL A 20 -17.47 17.19 6.42
C VAL A 20 -18.21 16.75 7.68
N SER A 21 -17.50 16.15 8.64
CA SER A 21 -18.00 16.09 10.00
C SER A 21 -17.56 17.36 10.71
N ARG A 22 -18.51 18.21 11.10
CA ARG A 22 -18.27 19.36 11.96
C ARG A 22 -17.93 18.85 13.36
N SER A 23 -16.67 18.51 13.57
CA SER A 23 -16.05 18.46 14.88
C SER A 23 -14.60 18.94 14.74
N ILE A 24 -14.25 19.87 15.62
CA ILE A 24 -13.06 20.69 15.63
C ILE A 24 -11.77 19.84 15.45
N GLY A 25 -10.93 20.16 14.45
CA GLY A 25 -9.48 19.88 14.51
C GLY A 25 -8.87 18.69 13.75
N ALA A 26 -9.62 17.68 13.30
CA ALA A 26 -9.01 16.50 12.64
C ALA A 26 -9.72 16.12 11.33
N GLY A 27 -8.96 15.97 10.24
CA GLY A 27 -9.49 15.32 9.04
C GLY A 27 -9.25 13.82 9.13
N VAL A 28 -10.31 13.03 9.05
CA VAL A 28 -10.24 11.56 9.13
C VAL A 28 -10.02 11.00 7.73
N LEU A 29 -9.03 10.10 7.55
CA LEU A 29 -8.97 9.27 6.35
C LEU A 29 -9.83 8.04 6.62
N TYR A 30 -10.93 7.91 5.87
CA TYR A 30 -11.66 6.65 5.78
C TYR A 30 -11.02 5.80 4.69
N VAL A 31 -10.23 4.82 5.09
CA VAL A 31 -9.92 3.72 4.19
C VAL A 31 -11.10 2.76 4.28
N SER A 32 -11.96 2.77 3.27
CA SER A 32 -13.05 1.81 3.15
C SER A 32 -13.06 1.22 1.74
N CYS A 33 -13.10 -0.11 1.66
CA CYS A 33 -13.28 -0.80 0.40
C CYS A 33 -14.74 -0.62 -0.06
N GLY A 34 -14.97 0.18 -1.10
CA GLY A 34 -16.30 0.46 -1.61
C GLY A 34 -16.97 -0.77 -2.23
N LYS A 35 -17.97 -1.31 -1.51
CA LYS A 35 -18.99 -2.30 -1.90
C LYS A 35 -18.50 -3.75 -2.11
N SER A 36 -18.53 -4.52 -1.02
CA SER A 36 -19.37 -5.74 -0.84
C SER A 36 -18.79 -6.81 0.11
N TYR A 37 -17.75 -6.54 0.91
CA TYR A 37 -17.28 -7.52 1.93
C TYR A 37 -16.82 -6.94 3.28
N CYS A 38 -17.02 -5.65 3.56
CA CYS A 38 -16.70 -5.09 4.88
C CYS A 38 -17.95 -4.42 5.45
N GLU A 39 -18.52 -4.98 6.52
CA GLU A 39 -19.54 -4.30 7.29
C GLU A 39 -18.98 -3.01 7.92
N PRO A 40 -19.78 -1.94 8.08
CA PRO A 40 -19.28 -0.63 8.52
C PRO A 40 -18.83 -0.54 10.00
N SER A 41 -18.81 -1.64 10.74
CA SER A 41 -18.88 -1.63 12.21
C SER A 41 -17.54 -1.74 12.94
N GLN A 42 -16.38 -1.91 12.27
CA GLN A 42 -15.09 -2.13 12.95
C GLN A 42 -13.83 -1.50 12.32
N ASN A 43 -13.95 -0.59 11.35
CA ASN A 43 -12.74 -0.06 10.69
C ASN A 43 -11.94 0.85 11.64
N LYS A 44 -10.66 0.53 11.81
CA LYS A 44 -9.72 1.33 12.59
C LYS A 44 -9.50 2.67 11.89
N GLN A 45 -9.74 3.77 12.61
CA GLN A 45 -9.61 5.11 12.04
C GLN A 45 -8.18 5.61 12.19
N TYR A 46 -7.60 6.07 11.07
CA TYR A 46 -6.30 6.73 11.06
C TYR A 46 -6.48 8.21 10.80
N PHE A 47 -5.81 9.02 11.60
CA PHE A 47 -5.93 10.47 11.57
C PHE A 47 -4.65 11.08 11.02
N ALA A 48 -4.81 12.02 10.08
CA ALA A 48 -3.76 12.93 9.68
C ALA A 48 -4.16 14.33 10.17
N HIS A 49 -3.46 14.78 11.21
CA HIS A 49 -3.62 16.05 11.88
C HIS A 49 -2.98 17.17 11.05
N ARG A 50 -3.64 18.32 10.98
CA ARG A 50 -3.06 19.49 10.34
C ARG A 50 -2.00 20.09 11.24
N GLN A 51 -0.81 20.34 10.68
CA GLN A 51 0.25 21.05 11.39
C GLN A 51 0.05 22.57 11.36
N ASN A 52 -0.68 23.09 10.37
CA ASN A 52 -1.00 24.51 10.27
C ASN A 52 -2.52 24.71 10.08
N GLU A 53 -3.17 25.35 11.05
CA GLU A 53 -4.62 25.61 11.07
C GLU A 53 -5.09 26.50 9.91
N LYS A 54 -4.22 27.35 9.36
CA LYS A 54 -4.54 28.20 8.20
C LYS A 54 -4.52 27.43 6.89
N SER A 55 -3.78 26.32 6.79
CA SER A 55 -3.76 25.49 5.58
C SER A 55 -5.05 24.67 5.48
N LYS A 56 -5.78 24.84 4.38
CA LYS A 56 -7.01 24.09 4.09
C LYS A 56 -6.76 22.75 3.39
N THR A 57 -5.51 22.46 3.02
CA THR A 57 -5.18 21.39 2.09
C THR A 57 -4.47 20.24 2.79
N LYS A 58 -4.80 19.01 2.40
CA LYS A 58 -4.04 17.80 2.72
C LYS A 58 -3.24 17.37 1.50
N ILE A 59 -2.01 16.93 1.70
CA ILE A 59 -1.16 16.39 0.63
C ILE A 59 -1.23 14.87 0.70
N ILE A 60 -1.41 14.25 -0.47
CA ILE A 60 -1.39 12.79 -0.64
C ILE A 60 -0.37 12.49 -1.73
N HIS A 61 0.62 11.67 -1.41
CA HIS A 61 1.59 11.16 -2.37
C HIS A 61 1.19 9.77 -2.82
N PHE A 62 1.27 9.53 -4.12
CA PHE A 62 1.10 8.20 -4.70
C PHE A 62 2.46 7.71 -5.21
N VAL A 63 2.88 6.55 -4.73
CA VAL A 63 4.17 5.95 -5.08
C VAL A 63 3.94 4.55 -5.62
N ARG A 64 4.39 4.29 -6.84
CA ARG A 64 4.36 2.95 -7.42
C ARG A 64 5.46 2.09 -6.78
N HIS A 65 5.22 0.80 -6.60
CA HIS A 65 6.29 -0.15 -6.25
C HIS A 65 7.44 -0.08 -7.28
N ALA A 66 8.65 -0.36 -6.82
CA ALA A 66 9.81 -0.54 -7.66
C ALA A 66 9.75 -1.88 -8.43
N GLU A 67 10.69 -2.11 -9.34
CA GLU A 67 10.71 -3.33 -10.16
C GLU A 67 10.66 -4.61 -9.30
N GLY A 68 9.70 -5.47 -9.59
CA GLY A 68 9.58 -6.81 -9.05
C GLY A 68 9.94 -7.88 -10.08
N HIS A 69 10.24 -9.09 -9.60
CA HIS A 69 10.59 -10.22 -10.47
C HIS A 69 9.50 -10.53 -11.51
N HIS A 70 8.23 -10.24 -11.19
CA HIS A 70 7.12 -10.37 -12.15
C HIS A 70 7.23 -9.40 -13.34
N ASN A 71 7.77 -8.19 -13.15
CA ASN A 71 7.98 -7.23 -14.24
C ASN A 71 9.02 -7.76 -15.22
N VAL A 72 10.13 -8.30 -14.69
CA VAL A 72 11.20 -8.90 -15.49
C VAL A 72 10.67 -10.10 -16.28
N ALA A 73 9.93 -11.00 -15.61
CA ALA A 73 9.32 -12.15 -16.27
C ALA A 73 8.35 -11.72 -17.39
N GLY A 74 7.45 -10.77 -17.11
CA GLY A 74 6.52 -10.25 -18.11
C GLY A 74 7.16 -9.46 -19.25
N LYS A 75 8.37 -8.89 -19.04
CA LYS A 75 9.15 -8.26 -20.11
C LYS A 75 9.81 -9.29 -21.03
N ILE A 76 10.29 -10.39 -20.46
CA ILE A 76 10.89 -11.51 -21.20
C ILE A 76 9.81 -12.25 -22.00
N ASP A 77 8.68 -12.55 -21.36
CA ASP A 77 7.55 -13.24 -21.96
C ASP A 77 6.24 -12.51 -21.58
N PRO A 78 5.74 -11.62 -22.47
CA PRO A 78 4.49 -10.90 -22.22
C PRO A 78 3.24 -11.78 -22.11
N LEU A 79 3.27 -13.01 -22.64
CA LEU A 79 2.10 -13.89 -22.66
C LEU A 79 2.05 -14.80 -21.42
N PHE A 80 3.21 -15.33 -21.00
CA PHE A 80 3.28 -16.33 -19.93
C PHE A 80 4.10 -15.89 -18.72
N GLY A 81 4.92 -14.84 -18.82
CA GLY A 81 5.80 -14.40 -17.74
C GLY A 81 5.06 -14.03 -16.45
N TYR A 82 3.87 -13.41 -16.57
CA TYR A 82 3.01 -13.08 -15.43
C TYR A 82 2.23 -14.28 -14.87
N ARG A 83 2.23 -15.43 -15.56
CA ARG A 83 1.50 -16.65 -15.15
C ARG A 83 2.38 -17.65 -14.39
N ARG A 84 3.60 -17.25 -14.06
CA ARG A 84 4.58 -18.05 -13.33
C ARG A 84 4.17 -18.20 -11.86
N GLU A 85 3.85 -19.43 -11.45
CA GLU A 85 3.51 -19.77 -10.06
C GLU A 85 4.69 -19.59 -9.09
N ASP A 86 5.93 -19.76 -9.57
CA ASP A 86 7.14 -19.54 -8.76
C ASP A 86 7.38 -18.06 -8.43
N LEU A 87 6.61 -17.16 -9.04
CA LEU A 87 6.60 -15.72 -8.74
C LEU A 87 5.41 -15.30 -7.87
N GLU A 88 4.76 -16.23 -7.16
CA GLU A 88 3.73 -15.92 -6.18
C GLU A 88 4.17 -14.82 -5.23
N ASP A 89 3.28 -13.84 -5.02
CA ASP A 89 3.54 -12.66 -4.17
C ASP A 89 4.91 -12.03 -4.47
N ALA A 90 5.22 -11.78 -5.74
CA ALA A 90 6.58 -11.47 -6.19
C ALA A 90 7.28 -10.39 -5.35
N THR A 91 8.57 -10.59 -5.09
CA THR A 91 9.46 -9.65 -4.41
C THR A 91 10.15 -8.70 -5.39
N LEU A 92 10.75 -7.64 -4.87
CA LEU A 92 11.60 -6.71 -5.63
C LEU A 92 12.85 -7.41 -6.18
N THR A 93 13.29 -6.96 -7.36
CA THR A 93 14.60 -7.30 -7.93
C THR A 93 15.71 -6.47 -7.29
N GLU A 94 16.97 -6.80 -7.56
CA GLU A 94 18.12 -5.95 -7.18
C GLU A 94 17.99 -4.54 -7.76
N LEU A 95 17.59 -4.42 -9.03
CA LEU A 95 17.29 -3.14 -9.67
C LEU A 95 16.14 -2.40 -8.96
N GLY A 96 15.10 -3.12 -8.53
CA GLY A 96 14.02 -2.54 -7.72
C GLY A 96 14.52 -1.95 -6.40
N LEU A 97 15.50 -2.58 -5.74
CA LEU A 97 16.12 -2.05 -4.53
C LEU A 97 16.95 -0.78 -4.82
N GLU A 98 17.69 -0.76 -5.92
CA GLU A 98 18.42 0.44 -6.38
C GLU A 98 17.46 1.59 -6.70
N GLN A 99 16.34 1.32 -7.36
CA GLN A 99 15.29 2.31 -7.61
C GLN A 99 14.77 2.91 -6.30
N CYS A 100 14.53 2.08 -5.28
CA CYS A 100 14.11 2.57 -3.96
C CYS A 100 15.17 3.48 -3.31
N LYS A 101 16.45 3.10 -3.43
CA LYS A 101 17.57 3.91 -2.93
C LYS A 101 17.63 5.27 -3.62
N ASN A 102 17.59 5.28 -4.94
CA ASN A 102 17.64 6.51 -5.74
C ASN A 102 16.43 7.41 -5.47
N PHE A 103 15.24 6.82 -5.31
CA PHE A 103 14.02 7.54 -4.93
C PHE A 103 14.20 8.26 -3.59
N ARG A 104 14.71 7.56 -2.58
CA ARG A 104 14.96 8.12 -1.25
C ARG A 104 15.96 9.28 -1.30
N GLU A 105 17.07 9.11 -2.01
CA GLU A 105 18.11 10.13 -2.15
C GLU A 105 17.63 11.37 -2.90
N SER A 106 16.72 11.19 -3.86
CA SER A 106 16.13 12.29 -4.64
C SER A 106 14.99 13.02 -3.92
N ASN A 107 14.49 12.49 -2.80
CA ASN A 107 13.28 12.98 -2.12
C ASN A 107 13.45 13.11 -0.59
N THR A 108 14.68 13.35 -0.11
CA THR A 108 15.05 13.28 1.32
C THR A 108 14.13 14.07 2.25
N ASN A 109 13.60 15.22 1.79
CA ASN A 109 12.75 16.11 2.59
C ASN A 109 11.26 16.07 2.22
N SER A 110 10.89 15.37 1.15
CA SER A 110 9.51 15.42 0.59
C SER A 110 8.46 14.73 1.45
N PHE A 111 8.88 13.99 2.49
CA PHE A 111 8.01 13.14 3.31
C PHE A 111 8.23 13.31 4.82
N ALA A 112 8.98 14.34 5.24
CA ALA A 112 9.33 14.53 6.65
C ALA A 112 8.11 14.77 7.56
N ASP A 113 7.03 15.32 7.00
CA ASP A 113 5.76 15.63 7.64
C ASP A 113 4.68 14.57 7.41
N ALA A 114 5.03 13.43 6.79
CA ALA A 114 4.11 12.33 6.59
C ALA A 114 3.64 11.78 7.95
N GLN A 115 2.34 11.49 8.07
CA GLN A 115 1.74 11.02 9.33
C GLN A 115 1.12 9.63 9.26
N LEU A 116 1.01 9.09 8.04
CA LEU A 116 0.46 7.77 7.78
C LEU A 116 1.07 7.24 6.48
N LEU A 117 1.42 5.96 6.47
CA LEU A 117 1.85 5.24 5.28
C LEU A 117 0.88 4.09 5.01
N VAL A 118 0.34 4.03 3.80
CA VAL A 118 -0.62 2.98 3.40
C VAL A 118 -0.02 2.15 2.26
N VAL A 119 -0.10 0.82 2.39
CA VAL A 119 0.43 -0.15 1.41
C VAL A 119 -0.63 -1.16 1.00
N SER A 120 -0.46 -1.74 -0.19
CA SER A 120 -1.11 -3.01 -0.49
C SER A 120 -0.39 -4.17 0.20
N PRO A 121 -1.11 -5.24 0.58
CA PRO A 121 -0.52 -6.43 1.21
C PRO A 121 0.11 -7.34 0.14
N LEU A 122 1.01 -6.79 -0.68
CA LEU A 122 1.85 -7.53 -1.62
C LEU A 122 3.31 -7.26 -1.28
N ARG A 123 4.17 -8.29 -1.28
CA ARG A 123 5.56 -8.19 -0.80
C ARG A 123 6.34 -7.09 -1.50
N ARG A 124 6.26 -6.98 -2.83
CA ARG A 124 6.90 -5.89 -3.59
C ARG A 124 6.52 -4.50 -3.07
N THR A 125 5.25 -4.25 -2.75
CA THR A 125 4.79 -2.94 -2.25
C THR A 125 5.33 -2.66 -0.86
N MET A 126 5.27 -3.64 0.04
CA MET A 126 5.78 -3.49 1.41
C MET A 126 7.31 -3.35 1.44
N GLN A 127 8.02 -4.07 0.57
CA GLN A 127 9.46 -3.91 0.36
C GLN A 127 9.77 -2.51 -0.16
N THR A 128 9.06 -2.02 -1.19
CA THR A 128 9.26 -0.65 -1.69
C THR A 128 9.04 0.37 -0.59
N ALA A 129 7.95 0.26 0.18
CA ALA A 129 7.70 1.16 1.30
C ALA A 129 8.86 1.14 2.30
N THR A 130 9.33 -0.06 2.68
CA THR A 130 10.43 -0.26 3.63
C THR A 130 11.75 0.35 3.14
N HIS A 131 12.07 0.22 1.86
CA HIS A 131 13.34 0.71 1.30
C HIS A 131 13.30 2.19 0.90
N CYS A 132 12.14 2.72 0.47
CA CYS A 132 11.97 4.13 0.13
C CYS A 132 11.80 5.03 1.37
N PHE A 133 11.15 4.52 2.42
CA PHE A 133 10.77 5.31 3.61
C PHE A 133 11.27 4.73 4.93
N PRO A 134 12.54 4.29 5.05
CA PRO A 134 13.04 3.71 6.30
C PRO A 134 12.92 4.69 7.48
N GLN A 135 13.01 6.00 7.23
CA GLN A 135 12.85 7.05 8.24
C GLN A 135 11.43 7.16 8.82
N LEU A 136 10.42 6.60 8.15
CA LEU A 136 9.03 6.62 8.63
C LEU A 136 8.68 5.38 9.46
N LYS A 137 9.50 4.32 9.37
CA LYS A 137 9.27 3.07 10.10
C LYS A 137 9.41 3.30 11.61
N GLY A 138 8.36 2.97 12.37
CA GLY A 138 8.30 3.17 13.83
C GLY A 138 7.96 4.60 14.26
N ASN A 139 8.00 5.58 13.35
CA ASN A 139 7.65 6.97 13.63
C ASN A 139 6.19 7.29 13.28
N ILE A 140 5.60 6.56 12.33
CA ILE A 140 4.21 6.71 11.92
C ILE A 140 3.53 5.34 11.76
N PRO A 141 2.19 5.26 11.83
CA PRO A 141 1.47 4.04 11.48
C PRO A 141 1.67 3.67 10.01
N TRP A 142 1.90 2.38 9.78
CA TRP A 142 1.93 1.76 8.45
C TRP A 142 0.76 0.80 8.38
N VAL A 143 -0.06 0.88 7.33
CA VAL A 143 -1.33 0.14 7.25
C VAL A 143 -1.41 -0.61 5.93
N ALA A 144 -1.68 -1.90 6.00
CA ALA A 144 -1.93 -2.74 4.83
C ALA A 144 -3.43 -2.80 4.52
N VAL A 145 -3.78 -2.59 3.26
CA VAL A 145 -5.16 -2.45 2.82
C VAL A 145 -5.40 -3.26 1.55
N GLU A 146 -6.35 -4.20 1.62
CA GLU A 146 -6.63 -5.13 0.52
C GLU A 146 -7.08 -4.45 -0.78
N CYS A 147 -7.82 -3.34 -0.69
CA CYS A 147 -8.32 -2.64 -1.87
C CYS A 147 -7.22 -1.93 -2.70
N LEU A 148 -5.97 -1.94 -2.22
CA LEU A 148 -4.82 -1.35 -2.91
C LEU A 148 -4.03 -2.35 -3.75
N ARG A 149 -4.50 -3.59 -3.89
CA ARG A 149 -3.83 -4.59 -4.73
C ARG A 149 -3.90 -4.25 -6.22
N GLU A 150 -2.97 -4.81 -6.98
CA GLU A 150 -3.00 -4.83 -8.44
C GLU A 150 -4.16 -5.72 -8.95
N MET A 151 -4.24 -5.98 -10.27
CA MET A 151 -5.26 -6.85 -10.85
C MET A 151 -5.19 -8.26 -10.22
N THR A 152 -6.20 -8.57 -9.41
CA THR A 152 -6.25 -9.82 -8.65
C THR A 152 -6.99 -10.91 -9.44
N GLY A 153 -6.54 -12.17 -9.34
CA GLY A 153 -7.25 -13.34 -9.87
C GLY A 153 -6.81 -13.88 -11.24
N LEU A 154 -5.79 -13.30 -11.86
CA LEU A 154 -5.22 -13.79 -13.12
C LEU A 154 -3.75 -14.20 -13.00
N HIS A 155 -2.92 -13.38 -12.34
CA HIS A 155 -1.47 -13.58 -12.30
C HIS A 155 -1.04 -14.06 -10.91
N PRO A 156 -0.34 -15.20 -10.77
CA PRO A 156 0.10 -15.69 -9.45
C PRO A 156 0.91 -14.69 -8.64
N CYS A 157 1.63 -13.76 -9.28
CA CYS A 157 2.33 -12.68 -8.59
C CYS A 157 1.43 -11.71 -7.80
N ASP A 158 0.12 -11.73 -8.05
CA ASP A 158 -0.89 -10.92 -7.36
C ASP A 158 -1.65 -11.70 -6.27
N ARG A 159 -1.32 -12.98 -6.10
CA ARG A 159 -1.76 -13.80 -4.96
C ARG A 159 -0.85 -13.47 -3.78
N ARG A 160 -1.39 -12.88 -2.72
CA ARG A 160 -0.58 -12.58 -1.53
C ARG A 160 -0.37 -13.85 -0.72
N LEU A 161 0.79 -13.93 -0.06
CA LEU A 161 0.98 -14.91 1.00
C LEU A 161 0.08 -14.60 2.20
N SER A 162 0.07 -15.50 3.18
CA SER A 162 -0.74 -15.29 4.38
C SER A 162 -0.25 -14.11 5.21
N ILE A 163 -1.15 -13.50 5.98
CA ILE A 163 -0.79 -12.41 6.89
C ILE A 163 0.22 -12.86 7.93
N THR A 164 0.12 -14.12 8.37
CA THR A 164 1.10 -14.77 9.24
C THR A 164 2.50 -14.79 8.61
N GLU A 165 2.62 -15.15 7.33
CA GLU A 165 3.91 -15.10 6.62
C GLU A 165 4.41 -13.66 6.46
N HIS A 166 3.52 -12.71 6.15
CA HIS A 166 3.87 -11.30 6.01
C HIS A 166 4.43 -10.72 7.32
N LYS A 167 3.80 -11.04 8.45
CA LYS A 167 4.22 -10.57 9.78
C LYS A 167 5.63 -11.04 10.17
N LYS A 168 6.18 -12.11 9.58
CA LYS A 168 7.57 -12.51 9.82
C LYS A 168 8.58 -11.43 9.42
N ASN A 169 8.31 -10.71 8.31
CA ASN A 169 9.21 -9.69 7.76
C ASN A 169 8.67 -8.26 7.91
N PHE A 170 7.36 -8.10 8.17
CA PHE A 170 6.66 -6.82 8.21
C PHE A 170 5.83 -6.62 9.49
N ASN A 171 6.33 -7.09 10.65
CA ASN A 171 5.62 -7.02 11.94
C ASN A 171 5.20 -5.61 12.42
N TYR A 172 5.76 -4.56 11.82
CA TYR A 172 5.47 -3.15 12.10
C TYR A 172 4.35 -2.58 11.22
N ILE A 173 3.87 -3.35 10.24
CA ILE A 173 2.73 -2.98 9.41
C ILE A 173 1.45 -3.50 10.07
N ASP A 174 0.47 -2.63 10.19
CA ASP A 174 -0.85 -2.95 10.70
C ASP A 174 -1.68 -3.64 9.61
N PHE A 175 -2.01 -4.91 9.84
CA PHE A 175 -2.87 -5.73 8.97
C PHE A 175 -4.28 -5.92 9.55
N SER A 176 -4.69 -5.13 10.55
CA SER A 176 -6.00 -5.30 11.24
C SER A 176 -7.21 -5.15 10.33
N GLU A 177 -7.09 -4.43 9.22
CA GLU A 177 -8.14 -4.30 8.19
C GLU A 177 -8.25 -5.53 7.29
N ILE A 178 -7.39 -6.54 7.49
CA ILE A 178 -7.41 -7.80 6.74
C ILE A 178 -7.89 -8.92 7.66
N HIS A 179 -9.13 -9.34 7.45
CA HIS A 179 -9.81 -10.29 8.33
C HIS A 179 -9.41 -11.75 8.09
N GLU A 180 -8.90 -12.06 6.90
CA GLU A 180 -8.59 -13.44 6.48
C GLU A 180 -7.08 -13.63 6.38
N ASP A 181 -6.55 -14.66 7.04
CA ASP A 181 -5.10 -14.93 7.02
C ASP A 181 -4.64 -15.35 5.62
N ALA A 182 -5.37 -16.29 4.99
CA ALA A 182 -5.17 -16.68 3.60
C ALA A 182 -5.66 -15.60 2.62
N ASP A 183 -5.46 -15.79 1.31
CA ASP A 183 -5.90 -14.86 0.27
C ASP A 183 -7.16 -15.32 -0.50
N PRO A 184 -8.38 -15.13 0.05
CA PRO A 184 -9.60 -15.49 -0.66
C PRO A 184 -9.89 -14.57 -1.84
N LEU A 185 -9.46 -13.30 -1.80
CA LEU A 185 -9.72 -12.32 -2.85
C LEU A 185 -9.11 -12.74 -4.19
N TYR A 186 -7.93 -13.38 -4.16
CA TYR A 186 -7.31 -13.92 -5.37
C TYR A 186 -8.23 -14.88 -6.13
N TYR A 187 -8.88 -15.80 -5.43
CA TYR A 187 -9.72 -16.80 -6.06
C TYR A 187 -11.10 -16.27 -6.45
N GLN A 188 -11.56 -15.20 -5.80
CA GLN A 188 -12.86 -14.59 -6.06
C GLN A 188 -12.94 -13.92 -7.43
N TYR A 189 -11.85 -13.32 -7.89
CA TYR A 189 -11.78 -12.60 -9.17
C TYR A 189 -11.21 -13.45 -10.32
N LYS A 190 -11.22 -14.78 -10.19
CA LYS A 190 -10.92 -15.67 -11.32
C LYS A 190 -11.84 -15.30 -12.47
N LEU A 191 -11.27 -14.69 -13.51
CA LEU A 191 -11.96 -14.46 -14.77
C LEU A 191 -12.43 -15.85 -15.26
N ARG A 192 -13.75 -16.04 -15.27
CA ARG A 192 -14.39 -17.21 -15.90
C ARG A 192 -14.24 -17.11 -17.41
#